data_AF-A0A3L7J893-F1
#
_entry.id   AF-A0A3L7J893-F1
#
_cell.length_a   1.000
_cell.length_b   1.000
_cell.length_c   1.000
_cell.angle_alpha   90.00
_cell.angle_beta   90.00
_cell.angle_gamma   90.00
#
_symmetry.space_group_name_H-M   'P 1'
#
loop_
_entity.id
_entity.type
_entity.pdbx_description
1 polymer ?
#
loop_
_entity_poly.entity_id
_entity_poly.type
_entity_poly.pdbx_seq_one_letter_code
_entity_poly.pdbx_strand_id
1 'polypeptide(L)'
;MQTEHAETLNNSAITLVESIVGLQSFDWLIALRRRLQPVLRAHADGDNDPLFRYLLTAFQYQGMTDANVSALLEQTPVPGTAEIAWALRSGSDCDLLTSHWHFEGCGYRKTEGICRNPHLLDGCAVPNMDLRNGRLCQGAASFFLFVRDVCDDDLLGWIDKRLSVSCPDLSDRQQAKEAMIRPLSHVFGVSDKVLSLALSDVLLADQRHAMRVRAGASLIVVDTLVHNFLIRTGILRQFGFEHPYGAGCYDERGCATAIDHLTDRLSERDPDAFSGEETLFPRHVQKAIWSFCAQSGFDICNGNRIDDTRRCGNETCPVFDLCERRPLRRSNIDKSH
;
A
#
# COMPACT_ATOMS: atom_id res chain seq x y z
N MET A 1 -14.38 -7.53 36.44
CA MET A 1 -13.26 -6.61 36.74
C MET A 1 -12.18 -6.55 35.64
N GLN A 2 -11.39 -7.60 35.35
CA GLN A 2 -10.40 -7.53 34.24
C GLN A 2 -11.04 -7.50 32.84
N THR A 3 -12.13 -8.24 32.64
CA THR A 3 -12.90 -8.27 31.38
C THR A 3 -13.66 -6.97 31.12
N GLU A 4 -14.35 -6.42 32.12
CA GLU A 4 -15.05 -5.13 32.02
C GLU A 4 -14.10 -3.96 31.75
N HIS A 5 -12.89 -3.97 32.32
CA HIS A 5 -11.90 -2.92 32.08
C HIS A 5 -11.33 -2.98 30.66
N ALA A 6 -11.09 -4.20 30.14
CA ALA A 6 -10.67 -4.42 28.76
C ALA A 6 -11.78 -4.04 27.74
N GLU A 7 -13.04 -4.37 28.03
CA GLU A 7 -14.18 -3.95 27.20
C GLU A 7 -14.37 -2.43 27.18
N THR A 8 -14.21 -1.77 28.33
CA THR A 8 -14.33 -0.31 28.44
C THR A 8 -13.22 0.40 27.66
N LEU A 9 -11.97 -0.07 27.76
CA LEU A 9 -10.84 0.48 27.00
C LEU A 9 -11.05 0.31 25.49
N ASN A 10 -11.50 -0.86 25.05
CA ASN A 10 -11.79 -1.09 23.63
C ASN A 10 -12.88 -0.16 23.09
N ASN A 11 -13.88 0.20 23.89
CA ASN A 11 -14.93 1.13 23.49
C ASN A 11 -14.43 2.56 23.26
N SER A 12 -13.37 2.99 23.96
CA SER A 12 -12.74 4.31 23.71
C SER A 12 -12.02 4.35 22.36
N ALA A 13 -11.24 3.33 22.01
CA ALA A 13 -10.61 3.24 20.69
C ALA A 13 -11.63 3.21 19.55
N ILE A 14 -12.72 2.44 19.71
CA ILE A 14 -13.79 2.36 18.71
C ILE A 14 -14.41 3.75 18.49
N THR A 15 -14.83 4.43 19.56
CA THR A 15 -15.47 5.76 19.46
C THR A 15 -14.53 6.82 18.87
N LEU A 16 -13.23 6.72 19.18
CA LEU A 16 -12.21 7.60 18.61
C LEU A 16 -12.12 7.42 17.10
N VAL A 17 -12.06 6.17 16.63
CA VAL A 17 -11.93 5.87 15.20
C VAL A 17 -13.23 6.14 14.46
N GLU A 18 -14.39 5.86 15.07
CA GLU A 18 -15.72 6.25 14.58
C GLU A 18 -15.78 7.75 14.27
N SER A 19 -15.31 8.58 15.20
CA SER A 19 -15.28 10.03 15.04
C SER A 19 -14.43 10.46 13.84
N ILE A 20 -13.33 9.75 13.56
CA ILE A 20 -12.44 10.05 12.43
C ILE A 20 -13.01 9.55 11.11
N VAL A 21 -13.59 8.35 11.11
CA VAL A 21 -14.29 7.80 9.94
C VAL A 21 -15.44 8.72 9.55
N GLY A 22 -16.21 9.24 10.52
CA GLY A 22 -17.29 10.20 10.26
C GLY A 22 -16.86 11.53 9.65
N LEU A 23 -15.58 11.91 9.75
CA LEU A 23 -15.03 13.08 9.04
C LEU A 23 -14.73 12.78 7.57
N GLN A 24 -14.52 11.52 7.21
CA GLN A 24 -14.08 11.09 5.89
C GLN A 24 -15.29 10.63 5.06
N SER A 25 -15.67 11.40 4.04
CA SER A 25 -16.69 10.94 3.08
C SER A 25 -16.16 9.80 2.21
N PHE A 26 -17.06 8.99 1.63
CA PHE A 26 -16.72 8.00 0.61
C PHE A 26 -16.40 8.61 -0.78
N ASP A 27 -16.38 9.95 -0.91
CA ASP A 27 -16.08 10.62 -2.18
C ASP A 27 -14.71 10.24 -2.74
N TRP A 28 -13.74 9.89 -1.88
CA TRP A 28 -12.43 9.42 -2.32
C TRP A 28 -12.54 8.12 -3.14
N LEU A 29 -13.46 7.21 -2.76
CA LEU A 29 -13.67 5.94 -3.44
C LEU A 29 -14.40 6.15 -4.76
N ILE A 30 -15.35 7.07 -4.80
CA ILE A 30 -16.03 7.51 -6.03
C ILE A 30 -15.02 8.13 -7.00
N ALA A 31 -14.16 9.03 -6.51
CA ALA A 31 -13.10 9.66 -7.30
C ALA A 31 -12.09 8.63 -7.81
N LEU A 32 -11.69 7.67 -6.96
CA LEU A 32 -10.82 6.56 -7.32
C LEU A 32 -11.43 5.72 -8.46
N ARG A 33 -12.67 5.27 -8.30
CA ARG A 33 -13.42 4.50 -9.31
C ARG A 33 -13.48 5.23 -10.65
N ARG A 34 -13.81 6.53 -10.62
CA ARG A 34 -13.88 7.37 -11.82
C ARG A 34 -12.52 7.47 -12.52
N ARG A 35 -11.46 7.66 -11.75
CA ARG A 35 -10.08 7.76 -12.26
C ARG A 35 -9.61 6.46 -12.92
N LEU A 36 -9.95 5.31 -12.34
CA LEU A 36 -9.47 4.00 -12.81
C LEU A 36 -10.40 3.29 -13.78
N GLN A 37 -11.63 3.76 -13.96
CA GLN A 37 -12.57 3.17 -14.90
C GLN A 37 -12.01 3.03 -16.34
N PRO A 38 -11.32 4.03 -16.93
CA PRO A 38 -10.73 3.86 -18.26
C PRO A 38 -9.66 2.77 -18.31
N VAL A 39 -8.82 2.68 -17.26
CA VAL A 39 -7.76 1.66 -17.13
C VAL A 39 -8.37 0.25 -17.09
N LEU A 40 -9.42 0.06 -16.28
CA LEU A 40 -10.10 -1.22 -16.15
C LEU A 40 -10.87 -1.62 -17.41
N ARG A 41 -11.44 -0.66 -18.14
CA ARG A 41 -12.10 -0.92 -19.44
C ARG A 41 -11.10 -1.37 -20.49
N ALA A 42 -9.98 -0.66 -20.63
CA ALA A 42 -8.92 -1.03 -21.57
C ALA A 42 -8.42 -2.46 -21.30
N HIS A 43 -8.17 -2.79 -20.02
CA HIS A 43 -7.77 -4.13 -19.63
C HIS A 43 -8.83 -5.20 -19.98
N ALA A 44 -10.11 -4.92 -19.74
CA ALA A 44 -11.19 -5.83 -20.14
C ALA A 44 -11.30 -6.04 -21.66
N ASP A 45 -10.86 -5.06 -22.45
CA ASP A 45 -10.79 -5.13 -23.92
C ASP A 45 -9.46 -5.77 -24.42
N GLY A 46 -8.61 -6.24 -23.50
CA GLY A 46 -7.32 -6.89 -23.80
C GLY A 46 -6.12 -5.95 -23.88
N ASP A 47 -6.31 -4.65 -23.63
CA ASP A 47 -5.22 -3.68 -23.53
C ASP A 47 -4.71 -3.57 -22.10
N ASN A 48 -3.61 -4.28 -21.82
CA ASN A 48 -2.96 -4.31 -20.52
C ASN A 48 -2.07 -3.10 -20.23
N ASP A 49 -1.78 -2.27 -21.24
CA ASP A 49 -0.80 -1.19 -21.13
C ASP A 49 -1.18 -0.13 -20.08
N PRO A 50 -2.45 0.36 -20.02
CA PRO A 50 -2.85 1.34 -19.02
C PRO A 50 -2.72 0.83 -17.59
N LEU A 51 -3.06 -0.44 -17.35
CA LEU A 51 -2.93 -1.06 -16.02
C LEU A 51 -1.46 -1.20 -15.63
N PHE A 52 -0.64 -1.68 -16.56
CA PHE A 52 0.81 -1.79 -16.37
C PHE A 52 1.43 -0.45 -16.03
N ARG A 53 1.15 0.60 -16.81
CA ARG A 53 1.65 1.96 -16.57
C ARG A 53 1.16 2.53 -15.25
N TYR A 54 -0.09 2.28 -14.87
CA TYR A 54 -0.61 2.72 -13.56
C TYR A 54 0.19 2.10 -12.40
N LEU A 55 0.44 0.79 -12.46
CA LEU A 55 1.19 0.08 -11.42
C LEU A 55 2.68 0.49 -11.41
N LEU A 56 3.31 0.60 -12.58
CA LEU A 56 4.70 1.05 -12.69
C LEU A 56 4.88 2.50 -12.21
N THR A 57 3.87 3.36 -12.43
CA THR A 57 3.81 4.71 -11.88
C THR A 57 3.83 4.67 -10.35
N ALA A 58 3.06 3.79 -9.72
CA ALA A 58 3.06 3.66 -8.27
C ALA A 58 4.45 3.25 -7.72
N PHE A 59 5.23 2.48 -8.47
CA PHE A 59 6.59 2.08 -8.05
C PHE A 59 7.56 3.26 -7.99
N GLN A 60 7.32 4.30 -8.80
CA GLN A 60 8.14 5.53 -8.81
C GLN A 60 8.11 6.25 -7.47
N TYR A 61 6.98 6.20 -6.74
CA TYR A 61 6.79 6.84 -5.43
C TYR A 61 7.65 6.24 -4.31
N GLN A 62 8.26 5.08 -4.52
CA GLN A 62 9.09 4.47 -3.50
C GLN A 62 10.34 5.31 -3.19
N GLY A 63 10.39 5.87 -1.98
CA GLY A 63 11.52 6.68 -1.51
C GLY A 63 11.58 8.09 -2.13
N MET A 64 10.45 8.61 -2.63
CA MET A 64 10.32 9.99 -3.09
C MET A 64 9.08 10.65 -2.51
N THR A 65 9.07 11.98 -2.50
CA THR A 65 7.86 12.76 -2.20
C THR A 65 6.95 12.80 -3.41
N ASP A 66 5.64 12.92 -3.17
CA ASP A 66 4.64 12.98 -4.25
C ASP A 66 4.93 14.12 -5.24
N ALA A 67 5.33 15.30 -4.74
CA ALA A 67 5.66 16.45 -5.57
C ALA A 67 6.82 16.16 -6.55
N ASN A 68 7.86 15.46 -6.10
CA ASN A 68 9.01 15.14 -6.95
C ASN A 68 8.66 14.08 -8.00
N VAL A 69 7.76 13.14 -7.66
CA VAL A 69 7.30 12.12 -8.61
C VAL A 69 6.41 12.75 -9.67
N SER A 70 5.49 13.64 -9.29
CA SER A 70 4.66 14.39 -10.25
C SER A 70 5.51 15.19 -11.23
N ALA A 71 6.47 15.98 -10.73
CA ALA A 71 7.36 16.77 -11.57
C ALA A 71 8.23 15.92 -12.53
N LEU A 72 8.60 14.70 -12.10
CA LEU A 72 9.32 13.75 -12.95
C LEU A 72 8.41 13.19 -14.05
N LEU A 73 7.18 12.78 -13.71
CA LEU A 73 6.25 12.17 -14.66
C LEU A 73 5.73 13.17 -15.71
N GLU A 74 5.75 14.47 -15.40
CA GLU A 74 5.51 15.54 -16.37
C GLU A 74 6.61 15.62 -17.45
N GLN A 75 7.84 15.24 -17.11
CA GLN A 75 9.00 15.29 -18.02
C GLN A 75 9.20 13.98 -18.77
N THR A 76 9.03 12.85 -18.07
CA THR A 76 9.27 11.51 -18.58
C THR A 76 8.13 10.58 -18.16
N PRO A 77 7.18 10.28 -19.07
CA PRO A 77 6.14 9.29 -18.83
C PRO A 77 6.75 7.91 -18.57
N VAL A 78 6.04 7.09 -17.79
CA VAL A 78 6.45 5.68 -17.60
C VAL A 78 6.30 4.89 -18.90
N PRO A 79 7.28 4.01 -19.22
CA PRO A 79 7.20 3.20 -20.41
C PRO A 79 6.08 2.18 -20.31
N GLY A 80 5.46 1.90 -21.45
CA GLY A 80 4.45 0.86 -21.63
C GLY A 80 5.08 -0.52 -21.84
N THR A 81 4.21 -1.52 -21.87
CA THR A 81 4.52 -2.93 -22.13
C THR A 81 5.24 -3.10 -23.47
N ALA A 82 4.75 -2.47 -24.55
CA ALA A 82 5.34 -2.59 -25.88
C ALA A 82 6.76 -1.98 -25.96
N GLU A 83 6.97 -0.85 -25.29
CA GLU A 83 8.26 -0.15 -25.23
C GLU A 83 9.29 -0.98 -24.47
N ILE A 84 8.92 -1.52 -23.31
CA ILE A 84 9.79 -2.43 -22.55
C ILE A 84 10.06 -3.71 -23.34
N ALA A 85 9.04 -4.31 -23.94
CA ALA A 85 9.19 -5.53 -24.72
C ALA A 85 10.15 -5.33 -25.91
N TRP A 86 10.02 -4.20 -26.61
CA TRP A 86 10.93 -3.84 -27.70
C TRP A 86 12.36 -3.63 -27.19
N ALA A 87 12.53 -2.89 -26.09
CA ALA A 87 13.85 -2.66 -25.51
C ALA A 87 14.51 -3.99 -25.12
N LEU A 88 13.81 -4.86 -24.40
CA LEU A 88 14.33 -6.15 -23.96
C LEU A 88 14.68 -7.09 -25.12
N ARG A 89 13.92 -7.06 -26.23
CA ARG A 89 14.23 -7.85 -27.44
C ARG A 89 15.37 -7.29 -28.28
N SER A 90 15.54 -5.97 -28.27
CA SER A 90 16.55 -5.28 -29.09
C SER A 90 17.91 -5.13 -28.40
N GLY A 91 17.97 -5.47 -27.10
CA GLY A 91 19.21 -5.48 -26.34
C GLY A 91 20.10 -6.69 -26.67
N SER A 92 21.24 -6.76 -25.97
CA SER A 92 22.17 -7.90 -25.99
C SER A 92 21.46 -9.25 -25.76
N ASP A 93 22.02 -10.35 -26.27
CA ASP A 93 21.59 -11.75 -26.07
C ASP A 93 21.78 -12.26 -24.63
N CYS A 94 21.42 -11.45 -23.63
CA CYS A 94 21.51 -11.77 -22.21
C CYS A 94 20.42 -12.79 -21.86
N ASP A 95 20.85 -14.00 -21.50
CA ASP A 95 20.02 -15.11 -21.04
C ASP A 95 19.09 -14.74 -19.86
N LEU A 96 19.53 -13.80 -19.00
CA LEU A 96 18.73 -13.31 -17.89
C LEU A 96 17.48 -12.53 -18.34
N LEU A 97 17.39 -12.07 -19.59
CA LEU A 97 16.21 -11.36 -20.12
C LEU A 97 15.16 -12.31 -20.73
N THR A 98 15.44 -13.62 -20.79
CA THR A 98 14.55 -14.59 -21.44
C THR A 98 13.25 -14.79 -20.69
N SER A 99 13.26 -14.80 -19.35
CA SER A 99 12.05 -14.94 -18.54
C SER A 99 12.20 -14.31 -17.15
N HIS A 100 11.09 -14.14 -16.43
CA HIS A 100 11.06 -13.64 -15.06
C HIS A 100 12.03 -14.39 -14.13
N TRP A 101 11.99 -15.72 -14.13
CA TRP A 101 12.83 -16.54 -13.24
C TRP A 101 14.31 -16.55 -13.65
N HIS A 102 14.62 -16.35 -14.93
CA HIS A 102 16.00 -16.14 -15.37
C HIS A 102 16.50 -14.73 -14.97
N PHE A 103 15.61 -13.75 -14.95
CA PHE A 103 15.92 -12.39 -14.52
C PHE A 103 16.17 -12.28 -13.01
N GLU A 104 15.64 -13.22 -12.23
CA GLU A 104 15.91 -13.39 -10.81
C GLU A 104 17.41 -13.67 -10.58
N GLY A 105 18.19 -12.59 -10.46
CA GLY A 105 19.65 -12.65 -10.39
C GLY A 105 20.39 -11.75 -11.39
N CYS A 106 19.70 -10.86 -12.13
CA CYS A 106 20.33 -9.85 -12.99
C CYS A 106 21.47 -9.11 -12.28
N GLY A 107 21.22 -8.64 -11.05
CA GLY A 107 22.23 -8.04 -10.19
C GLY A 107 22.79 -6.71 -10.70
N TYR A 108 22.17 -6.09 -11.70
CA TYR A 108 22.63 -4.81 -12.24
C TYR A 108 22.62 -3.73 -11.15
N ARG A 109 23.68 -2.93 -11.07
CA ARG A 109 23.77 -1.79 -10.15
C ARG A 109 24.46 -0.62 -10.83
N LYS A 110 23.66 0.35 -11.30
CA LYS A 110 24.13 1.52 -12.08
C LYS A 110 25.30 2.26 -11.43
N THR A 111 25.23 2.52 -10.13
CA THR A 111 26.26 3.27 -9.40
C THR A 111 27.54 2.48 -9.17
N GLU A 112 27.44 1.15 -9.11
CA GLU A 112 28.59 0.26 -8.87
C GLU A 112 29.18 -0.28 -10.18
N GLY A 113 28.49 -0.11 -11.31
CA GLY A 113 28.88 -0.68 -12.61
C GLY A 113 28.83 -2.21 -12.64
N ILE A 114 28.13 -2.85 -11.69
CA ILE A 114 28.10 -4.30 -11.55
C ILE A 114 26.91 -4.87 -12.33
N CYS A 115 27.13 -5.99 -13.01
CA CYS A 115 26.12 -6.82 -13.68
C CYS A 115 26.59 -8.28 -13.62
N ARG A 116 25.65 -9.24 -13.59
CA ARG A 116 26.01 -10.67 -13.67
C ARG A 116 26.64 -11.06 -15.00
N ASN A 117 26.26 -10.39 -16.09
CA ASN A 117 26.83 -10.54 -17.44
C ASN A 117 27.54 -9.24 -17.86
N PRO A 118 28.70 -8.90 -17.27
CA PRO A 118 29.33 -7.59 -17.48
C PRO A 118 29.76 -7.34 -18.93
N HIS A 119 30.11 -8.40 -19.66
CA HIS A 119 30.49 -8.32 -21.08
C HIS A 119 29.31 -7.96 -22.02
N LEU A 120 28.06 -8.06 -21.54
CA LEU A 120 26.86 -7.69 -22.28
C LEU A 120 26.29 -6.34 -21.86
N LEU A 121 26.91 -5.67 -20.87
CA LEU A 121 26.33 -4.48 -20.23
C LEU A 121 26.13 -3.31 -21.22
N ASP A 122 27.09 -3.08 -22.11
CA ASP A 122 27.04 -1.98 -23.09
C ASP A 122 25.85 -2.09 -24.04
N GLY A 123 25.43 -3.32 -24.36
CA GLY A 123 24.26 -3.61 -25.19
C GLY A 123 22.98 -3.89 -24.39
N CYS A 124 23.02 -3.83 -23.05
CA CYS A 124 21.90 -4.23 -22.22
C CYS A 124 20.76 -3.19 -22.29
N ALA A 125 19.52 -3.64 -22.42
CA ALA A 125 18.36 -2.76 -22.47
C ALA A 125 17.99 -2.15 -21.11
N VAL A 126 18.23 -2.88 -20.02
CA VAL A 126 17.88 -2.47 -18.65
C VAL A 126 18.48 -1.12 -18.25
N PRO A 127 19.80 -0.84 -18.39
CA PRO A 127 20.36 0.46 -18.03
C PRO A 127 19.83 1.64 -18.87
N ASN A 128 19.28 1.36 -20.06
CA ASN A 128 18.91 2.34 -21.08
C ASN A 128 17.43 2.74 -21.06
N MET A 129 16.62 2.15 -20.17
CA MET A 129 15.23 2.59 -19.98
C MET A 129 15.19 3.98 -19.33
N ASP A 130 14.33 4.85 -19.84
CA ASP A 130 14.15 6.22 -19.34
C ASP A 130 13.35 6.25 -18.02
N LEU A 131 14.00 5.78 -16.96
CA LEU A 131 13.50 5.75 -15.60
C LEU A 131 14.55 6.37 -14.67
N ARG A 132 14.09 7.03 -13.60
CA ARG A 132 14.95 7.88 -12.76
C ARG A 132 16.18 7.19 -12.16
N ASN A 133 16.18 5.88 -12.00
CA ASN A 133 17.34 5.14 -11.50
C ASN A 133 17.35 3.68 -11.97
N GLY A 134 18.55 3.08 -11.95
CA GLY A 134 18.75 1.70 -12.41
C GLY A 134 18.02 0.62 -11.59
N ARG A 135 17.61 0.91 -10.34
CA ARG A 135 16.78 -0.01 -9.56
C ARG A 135 15.36 -0.08 -10.14
N LEU A 136 14.81 1.06 -10.56
CA LEU A 136 13.51 1.11 -11.21
C LEU A 136 13.55 0.58 -12.63
N CYS A 137 14.65 0.75 -13.37
CA CYS A 137 14.80 0.07 -14.66
C CYS A 137 14.74 -1.46 -14.51
N GLN A 138 15.43 -2.01 -13.50
CA GLN A 138 15.31 -3.44 -13.18
C GLN A 138 13.91 -3.81 -12.71
N GLY A 139 13.26 -2.97 -11.89
CA GLY A 139 11.90 -3.21 -11.45
C GLY A 139 10.89 -3.22 -12.59
N ALA A 140 11.03 -2.32 -13.57
CA ALA A 140 10.19 -2.28 -14.76
C ALA A 140 10.39 -3.54 -15.63
N ALA A 141 11.63 -3.93 -15.88
CA ALA A 141 11.94 -5.17 -16.60
C ALA A 141 11.40 -6.40 -15.86
N SER A 142 11.65 -6.50 -14.55
CA SER A 142 11.17 -7.60 -13.70
C SER A 142 9.64 -7.69 -13.67
N PHE A 143 8.96 -6.55 -13.59
CA PHE A 143 7.51 -6.48 -13.56
C PHE A 143 6.90 -6.86 -14.91
N PHE A 144 7.47 -6.35 -16.01
CA PHE A 144 7.07 -6.74 -17.36
C PHE A 144 7.20 -8.25 -17.57
N LEU A 145 8.35 -8.83 -17.21
CA LEU A 145 8.58 -10.27 -17.33
C LEU A 145 7.64 -11.07 -16.42
N PHE A 146 7.34 -10.57 -15.21
CA PHE A 146 6.36 -11.22 -14.33
C PHE A 146 4.97 -11.27 -14.97
N VAL A 147 4.48 -10.13 -15.49
CA VAL A 147 3.17 -10.06 -16.14
C VAL A 147 3.13 -10.98 -17.36
N ARG A 148 4.17 -10.95 -18.21
CA ARG A 148 4.25 -11.79 -19.40
C ARG A 148 4.32 -13.27 -19.07
N ASP A 149 5.22 -13.69 -18.18
CA ASP A 149 5.56 -15.11 -17.99
C ASP A 149 4.74 -15.80 -16.89
N VAL A 150 4.37 -15.07 -15.84
CA VAL A 150 3.68 -15.61 -14.67
C VAL A 150 2.18 -15.36 -14.77
N CYS A 151 1.78 -14.20 -15.29
CA CYS A 151 0.37 -13.85 -15.46
C CYS A 151 -0.20 -14.17 -16.84
N ASP A 152 0.63 -14.64 -17.79
CA ASP A 152 0.22 -14.89 -19.19
C ASP A 152 -0.41 -13.63 -19.82
N ASP A 153 0.28 -12.50 -19.62
CA ASP A 153 -0.14 -11.14 -19.97
C ASP A 153 -1.44 -10.64 -19.29
N ASP A 154 -2.11 -11.44 -18.46
CA ASP A 154 -3.38 -11.09 -17.80
C ASP A 154 -3.22 -11.01 -16.26
N LEU A 155 -2.76 -9.85 -15.77
CA LEU A 155 -2.53 -9.67 -14.33
C LEU A 155 -3.80 -9.81 -13.49
N LEU A 156 -4.94 -9.23 -13.89
CA LEU A 156 -6.15 -9.30 -13.04
C LEU A 156 -6.83 -10.67 -13.13
N GLY A 157 -6.83 -11.31 -14.30
CA GLY A 157 -7.29 -12.70 -14.40
C GLY A 157 -6.37 -13.68 -13.66
N TRP A 158 -5.06 -13.42 -13.62
CA TRP A 158 -4.14 -14.15 -12.74
C TRP A 158 -4.49 -13.94 -11.25
N ILE A 159 -4.79 -12.70 -10.81
CA ILE A 159 -5.25 -12.43 -9.45
C ILE A 159 -6.54 -13.21 -9.13
N ASP A 160 -7.52 -13.24 -10.03
CA ASP A 160 -8.78 -13.98 -9.82
C ASP A 160 -8.55 -15.49 -9.65
N LYS A 161 -7.70 -16.08 -10.50
CA LYS A 161 -7.29 -17.48 -10.39
C LYS A 161 -6.62 -17.75 -9.04
N ARG A 162 -5.76 -16.84 -8.58
CA ARG A 162 -5.06 -16.98 -7.30
C ARG A 162 -6.00 -16.90 -6.11
N LEU A 163 -6.90 -15.92 -6.10
CA LEU A 163 -7.87 -15.72 -5.03
C LEU A 163 -8.85 -16.91 -4.96
N SER A 164 -9.38 -17.36 -6.10
CA SER A 164 -10.31 -18.50 -6.14
C SER A 164 -9.70 -19.82 -5.65
N VAL A 165 -8.40 -20.05 -5.89
CA VAL A 165 -7.70 -21.27 -5.43
C VAL A 165 -7.22 -21.16 -3.98
N SER A 166 -6.68 -20.00 -3.60
CA SER A 166 -5.93 -19.85 -2.34
C SER A 166 -6.77 -19.27 -1.21
N CYS A 167 -7.92 -18.67 -1.51
CA CYS A 167 -8.79 -17.99 -0.56
C CYS A 167 -10.27 -18.23 -0.93
N PRO A 168 -10.76 -19.48 -0.75
CA PRO A 168 -12.16 -19.81 -1.02
C PRO A 168 -13.12 -19.05 -0.07
N ASP A 169 -12.64 -18.67 1.11
CA ASP A 169 -13.35 -17.81 2.05
C ASP A 169 -12.71 -16.42 2.09
N LEU A 170 -13.34 -15.46 1.41
CA LEU A 170 -12.89 -14.07 1.35
C LEU A 170 -13.07 -13.30 2.67
N SER A 171 -13.62 -13.91 3.72
CA SER A 171 -13.58 -13.34 5.06
C SER A 171 -12.18 -13.44 5.70
N ASP A 172 -11.34 -14.37 5.25
CA ASP A 172 -9.92 -14.44 5.63
C ASP A 172 -9.10 -13.42 4.83
N ARG A 173 -9.11 -12.19 5.33
CA ARG A 173 -8.41 -11.03 4.75
C ARG A 173 -6.90 -11.26 4.64
N GLN A 174 -6.31 -11.95 5.60
CA GLN A 174 -4.87 -12.20 5.63
C GLN A 174 -4.49 -13.23 4.56
N GLN A 175 -5.27 -14.29 4.40
CA GLN A 175 -5.08 -15.26 3.33
C GLN A 175 -5.27 -14.62 1.94
N ALA A 176 -6.29 -13.77 1.76
CA ALA A 176 -6.49 -13.03 0.51
C ALA A 176 -5.27 -12.15 0.17
N LYS A 177 -4.75 -11.41 1.15
CA LYS A 177 -3.54 -10.60 1.00
C LYS A 177 -2.32 -11.44 0.63
N GLU A 178 -2.05 -12.51 1.38
CA GLU A 178 -0.90 -13.39 1.16
C GLU A 178 -0.95 -14.04 -0.24
N ALA A 179 -2.14 -14.47 -0.68
CA ALA A 179 -2.35 -15.08 -1.99
C ALA A 179 -1.91 -14.17 -3.16
N MET A 180 -2.04 -12.85 -2.99
CA MET A 180 -1.70 -11.82 -3.98
C MET A 180 -0.29 -11.27 -3.81
N ILE A 181 0.05 -10.80 -2.60
CA ILE A 181 1.26 -10.01 -2.36
C ILE A 181 2.51 -10.87 -2.41
N ARG A 182 2.50 -12.07 -1.80
CA ARG A 182 3.69 -12.91 -1.74
C ARG A 182 4.22 -13.29 -3.13
N PRO A 183 3.42 -13.76 -4.10
CA PRO A 183 3.95 -14.03 -5.43
C PRO A 183 4.46 -12.75 -6.12
N LEU A 184 3.78 -11.62 -5.93
CA LEU A 184 4.22 -10.34 -6.51
C LEU A 184 5.48 -9.77 -5.85
N SER A 185 5.86 -10.23 -4.65
CA SER A 185 7.11 -9.85 -3.99
C SER A 185 8.36 -10.34 -4.74
N HIS A 186 8.21 -11.28 -5.69
CA HIS A 186 9.28 -11.67 -6.62
C HIS A 186 9.59 -10.61 -7.69
N VAL A 187 8.73 -9.60 -7.85
CA VAL A 187 9.04 -8.44 -8.70
C VAL A 187 10.15 -7.62 -8.05
N PHE A 188 11.30 -7.57 -8.71
CA PHE A 188 12.48 -6.92 -8.18
C PHE A 188 12.21 -5.45 -7.82
N GLY A 189 12.62 -5.07 -6.63
CA GLY A 189 12.72 -3.67 -6.25
C GLY A 189 11.44 -3.03 -5.72
N VAL A 190 10.32 -3.74 -5.74
CA VAL A 190 9.02 -3.28 -5.29
C VAL A 190 8.72 -3.82 -3.89
N SER A 191 8.33 -2.96 -2.96
CA SER A 191 7.94 -3.39 -1.61
C SER A 191 6.47 -3.81 -1.53
N ASP A 192 6.16 -4.73 -0.62
CA ASP A 192 4.79 -5.16 -0.29
C ASP A 192 3.86 -3.99 0.00
N LYS A 193 4.39 -2.94 0.64
CA LYS A 193 3.68 -1.70 0.94
C LYS A 193 3.20 -1.00 -0.34
N VAL A 194 4.10 -0.86 -1.32
CA VAL A 194 3.81 -0.22 -2.60
C VAL A 194 2.86 -1.08 -3.43
N LEU A 195 3.07 -2.39 -3.46
CA LEU A 195 2.15 -3.33 -4.11
C LEU A 195 0.74 -3.24 -3.50
N SER A 196 0.64 -3.32 -2.17
CA SER A 196 -0.64 -3.22 -1.45
C SER A 196 -1.34 -1.89 -1.74
N LEU A 197 -0.60 -0.78 -1.75
CA LEU A 197 -1.14 0.55 -2.08
C LEU A 197 -1.73 0.58 -3.49
N ALA A 198 -0.95 0.17 -4.48
CA ALA A 198 -1.32 0.27 -5.89
C ALA A 198 -2.44 -0.71 -6.27
N LEU A 199 -2.37 -1.95 -5.78
CA LEU A 199 -3.39 -2.97 -6.05
C LEU A 199 -4.70 -2.67 -5.32
N SER A 200 -4.65 -2.15 -4.09
CA SER A 200 -5.88 -1.77 -3.38
C SER A 200 -6.71 -0.80 -4.21
N ASP A 201 -6.06 0.21 -4.81
CA ASP A 201 -6.71 1.19 -5.66
C ASP A 201 -7.37 0.55 -6.89
N VAL A 202 -6.64 -0.32 -7.62
CA VAL A 202 -7.15 -1.02 -8.81
C VAL A 202 -8.33 -1.93 -8.47
N LEU A 203 -8.19 -2.74 -7.42
CA LEU A 203 -9.15 -3.76 -7.04
C LEU A 203 -10.44 -3.14 -6.46
N LEU A 204 -10.33 -2.05 -5.70
CA LEU A 204 -11.49 -1.30 -5.20
C LEU A 204 -12.25 -0.54 -6.29
N ALA A 205 -11.57 -0.19 -7.38
CA ALA A 205 -12.19 0.47 -8.51
C ALA A 205 -13.02 -0.48 -9.39
N ASP A 206 -12.76 -1.78 -9.35
CA ASP A 206 -13.42 -2.77 -10.19
C ASP A 206 -14.72 -3.32 -9.60
N GLN A 207 -15.76 -2.47 -9.64
CA GLN A 207 -17.09 -2.80 -9.11
C GLN A 207 -17.77 -4.02 -9.77
N ARG A 208 -17.28 -4.51 -10.91
CA ARG A 208 -17.86 -5.67 -11.61
C ARG A 208 -17.41 -7.00 -10.98
N HIS A 209 -16.33 -6.98 -10.21
CA HIS A 209 -15.72 -8.19 -9.65
C HIS A 209 -15.68 -8.10 -8.12
N ALA A 210 -16.75 -8.58 -7.47
CA ALA A 210 -16.91 -8.51 -6.02
C ALA A 210 -15.72 -9.13 -5.24
N MET A 211 -15.11 -10.19 -5.77
CA MET A 211 -13.91 -10.82 -5.20
C MET A 211 -12.72 -9.86 -5.17
N ARG A 212 -12.48 -9.13 -6.27
CA ARG A 212 -11.43 -8.11 -6.37
C ARG A 212 -11.69 -7.00 -5.37
N VAL A 213 -12.92 -6.47 -5.30
CA VAL A 213 -13.27 -5.40 -4.34
C VAL A 213 -12.98 -5.83 -2.89
N ARG A 214 -13.39 -7.04 -2.49
CA ARG A 214 -13.11 -7.57 -1.13
C ARG A 214 -11.61 -7.73 -0.86
N ALA A 215 -10.86 -8.24 -1.84
CA ALA A 215 -9.41 -8.37 -1.73
C ALA A 215 -8.74 -6.99 -1.60
N GLY A 216 -9.11 -6.02 -2.44
CA GLY A 216 -8.62 -4.64 -2.39
C GLY A 216 -8.96 -3.92 -1.09
N ALA A 217 -10.14 -4.18 -0.52
CA ALA A 217 -10.60 -3.65 0.75
C ALA A 217 -9.78 -4.14 1.96
N SER A 218 -9.10 -5.28 1.81
CA SER A 218 -8.27 -5.92 2.83
C SER A 218 -6.79 -5.50 2.78
N LEU A 219 -6.36 -4.79 1.72
CA LEU A 219 -4.98 -4.36 1.53
C LEU A 219 -4.65 -3.11 2.36
N ILE A 220 -4.47 -3.28 3.66
CA ILE A 220 -4.10 -2.21 4.61
C ILE A 220 -2.63 -1.79 4.37
N VAL A 221 -2.39 -0.47 4.34
CA VAL A 221 -1.04 0.11 4.21
C VAL A 221 -0.74 0.95 5.44
N VAL A 222 0.32 0.60 6.16
CA VAL A 222 0.76 1.30 7.37
C VAL A 222 2.05 2.06 7.07
N ASP A 223 1.93 3.38 6.95
CA ASP A 223 3.09 4.27 6.94
C ASP A 223 3.38 4.81 8.34
N THR A 224 4.38 5.70 8.44
CA THR A 224 4.73 6.32 9.71
C THR A 224 3.61 7.17 10.28
N LEU A 225 2.77 7.80 9.46
CA LEU A 225 1.64 8.61 9.93
C LEU A 225 0.59 7.73 10.60
N VAL A 226 0.18 6.65 9.94
CA VAL A 226 -0.79 5.69 10.47
C VAL A 226 -0.25 5.02 11.74
N HIS A 227 0.99 4.52 11.72
CA HIS A 227 1.59 3.89 12.90
C HIS A 227 1.67 4.86 14.09
N ASN A 228 2.22 6.05 13.87
CA ASN A 228 2.37 7.06 14.91
C ASN A 228 1.01 7.51 15.47
N PHE A 229 -0.02 7.62 14.63
CA PHE A 229 -1.38 7.88 15.08
C PHE A 229 -1.87 6.80 16.06
N LEU A 230 -1.72 5.52 15.73
CA LEU A 230 -2.19 4.42 16.57
C LEU A 230 -1.45 4.33 17.91
N ILE A 231 -0.16 4.73 17.96
CA ILE A 231 0.58 4.87 19.22
C ILE A 231 0.10 6.09 20.03
N ARG A 232 0.06 7.28 19.42
CA ARG A 232 -0.26 8.56 20.12
C ARG A 232 -1.65 8.55 20.73
N THR A 233 -2.60 7.96 20.03
CA THR A 233 -3.99 7.83 20.50
C THR A 233 -4.15 6.80 21.61
N GLY A 234 -3.18 5.90 21.79
CA GLY A 234 -3.25 4.82 22.76
C GLY A 234 -3.87 3.53 22.25
N ILE A 235 -4.35 3.50 21.00
CA ILE A 235 -5.02 2.33 20.41
C ILE A 235 -4.17 1.07 20.54
N LEU A 236 -2.90 1.11 20.13
CA LEU A 236 -2.04 -0.09 20.22
C LEU A 236 -1.82 -0.54 21.67
N ARG A 237 -1.81 0.38 22.64
CA ARG A 237 -1.69 0.01 24.06
C ARG A 237 -2.94 -0.67 24.57
N GLN A 238 -4.12 -0.19 24.17
CA GLN A 238 -5.40 -0.76 24.56
C GLN A 238 -5.57 -2.19 24.02
N PHE A 239 -5.09 -2.46 22.80
CA PHE A 239 -5.04 -3.81 22.24
C PHE A 239 -3.85 -4.67 22.75
N GLY A 240 -2.87 -4.09 23.44
CA GLY A 240 -1.63 -4.79 23.83
C GLY A 240 -0.71 -5.10 22.63
N PHE A 241 -0.80 -4.31 21.57
CA PHE A 241 -0.15 -4.47 20.26
C PHE A 241 1.00 -3.47 20.06
N GLU A 242 1.63 -2.96 21.12
CA GLU A 242 2.74 -2.01 20.98
C GLU A 242 3.97 -2.66 20.32
N HIS A 243 4.50 -2.01 19.29
CA HIS A 243 5.69 -2.45 18.55
C HIS A 243 6.40 -1.24 17.92
N PRO A 244 7.70 -1.34 17.56
CA PRO A 244 8.38 -0.32 16.76
C PRO A 244 7.85 -0.29 15.32
N TYR A 245 7.87 0.88 14.68
CA TYR A 245 7.54 0.99 13.25
C TYR A 245 8.41 0.07 12.39
N GLY A 246 7.78 -0.71 11.51
CA GLY A 246 8.48 -1.62 10.59
C GLY A 246 7.64 -2.84 10.26
N ALA A 247 8.29 -4.00 10.10
CA ALA A 247 7.63 -5.26 9.79
C ALA A 247 6.52 -5.62 10.81
N GLY A 248 6.74 -5.32 12.09
CA GLY A 248 5.77 -5.56 13.17
C GLY A 248 4.40 -4.89 12.97
N CYS A 249 4.30 -3.87 12.11
CA CYS A 249 3.02 -3.26 11.74
C CYS A 249 2.05 -4.25 11.06
N TYR A 250 2.57 -5.35 10.52
CA TYR A 250 1.82 -6.32 9.72
C TYR A 250 1.74 -7.71 10.34
N ASP A 251 2.28 -7.89 11.55
CA ASP A 251 2.17 -9.14 12.31
C ASP A 251 0.76 -9.29 12.95
N GLU A 252 0.47 -10.47 13.51
CA GLU A 252 -0.79 -10.80 14.19
C GLU A 252 -1.17 -9.87 15.35
N ARG A 253 -0.21 -9.09 15.87
CA ARG A 253 -0.40 -8.07 16.92
C ARG A 253 0.10 -6.71 16.46
N GLY A 254 -0.06 -6.44 15.17
CA GLY A 254 0.41 -5.23 14.50
C GLY A 254 -0.67 -4.16 14.28
N CYS A 255 -0.28 -3.07 13.64
CA CYS A 255 -1.18 -1.99 13.23
C CYS A 255 -2.29 -2.46 12.29
N ALA A 256 -1.97 -3.32 11.32
CA ALA A 256 -2.95 -3.81 10.35
C ALA A 256 -4.07 -4.59 11.06
N THR A 257 -3.70 -5.52 11.94
CA THR A 257 -4.66 -6.29 12.75
C THR A 257 -5.48 -5.41 13.68
N ALA A 258 -4.89 -4.36 14.28
CA ALA A 258 -5.66 -3.40 15.07
C ALA A 258 -6.74 -2.70 14.22
N ILE A 259 -6.41 -2.29 12.99
CA ILE A 259 -7.36 -1.65 12.07
C ILE A 259 -8.46 -2.62 11.63
N ASP A 260 -8.12 -3.89 11.39
CA ASP A 260 -9.11 -4.94 11.12
C ASP A 260 -10.09 -5.09 12.28
N HIS A 261 -9.60 -5.27 13.51
CA HIS A 261 -10.44 -5.38 14.70
C HIS A 261 -11.32 -4.13 14.91
N LEU A 262 -10.78 -2.94 14.70
CA LEU A 262 -11.54 -1.70 14.79
C LEU A 262 -12.67 -1.66 13.76
N THR A 263 -12.40 -2.12 12.55
CA THR A 263 -13.39 -2.17 11.46
C THR A 263 -14.53 -3.11 11.81
N ASP A 264 -14.21 -4.34 12.26
CA ASP A 264 -15.23 -5.33 12.61
C ASP A 264 -16.13 -4.82 13.74
N ARG A 265 -15.52 -4.22 14.77
CA ARG A 265 -16.24 -3.64 15.91
C ARG A 265 -17.09 -2.43 15.55
N LEU A 266 -16.65 -1.60 14.60
CA LEU A 266 -17.45 -0.48 14.11
C LEU A 266 -18.67 -0.98 13.33
N SER A 267 -18.47 -1.96 12.45
CA SER A 267 -19.56 -2.58 11.68
C SER A 267 -20.58 -3.30 12.56
N GLU A 268 -20.16 -3.91 13.67
CA GLU A 268 -21.07 -4.52 14.65
C GLU A 268 -21.89 -3.48 15.43
N ARG A 269 -21.29 -2.31 15.72
CA ARG A 269 -21.91 -1.27 16.53
C ARG A 269 -23.01 -0.52 15.78
N ASP A 270 -22.83 -0.30 14.49
CA ASP A 270 -23.82 0.35 13.63
C ASP A 270 -23.86 -0.32 12.24
N PRO A 271 -24.65 -1.42 12.11
CA PRO A 271 -24.76 -2.16 10.86
C PRO A 271 -25.37 -1.35 9.72
N ASP A 272 -26.12 -0.28 10.05
CA ASP A 272 -26.88 0.51 9.08
C ASP A 272 -26.10 1.76 8.61
N ALA A 273 -25.28 2.37 9.48
CA ALA A 273 -24.46 3.55 9.14
C ALA A 273 -23.47 3.31 8.00
N PHE A 274 -23.16 2.05 7.71
CA PHE A 274 -22.26 1.65 6.65
C PHE A 274 -22.88 0.54 5.79
N SER A 275 -24.15 0.67 5.42
CA SER A 275 -24.83 -0.30 4.54
C SER A 275 -24.81 0.15 3.06
N GLY A 276 -24.76 -0.80 2.12
CA GLY A 276 -24.79 -0.52 0.67
C GLY A 276 -23.43 -0.24 0.03
N GLU A 277 -23.36 0.69 -0.92
CA GLU A 277 -22.11 1.04 -1.64
C GLU A 277 -21.02 1.66 -0.73
N GLU A 278 -21.41 2.04 0.49
CA GLU A 278 -20.61 2.67 1.55
C GLU A 278 -20.32 1.69 2.70
N THR A 279 -20.16 0.41 2.39
CA THR A 279 -19.76 -0.59 3.40
C THR A 279 -18.41 -0.24 4.01
N LEU A 280 -18.32 -0.24 5.34
CA LEU A 280 -17.06 0.00 6.04
C LEU A 280 -16.12 -1.18 5.83
N PHE A 281 -14.87 -0.89 5.52
CA PHE A 281 -13.84 -1.90 5.34
C PHE A 281 -12.48 -1.41 5.84
N PRO A 282 -11.52 -2.31 6.12
CA PRO A 282 -10.28 -1.94 6.80
C PRO A 282 -9.45 -0.90 6.06
N ARG A 283 -9.41 -0.99 4.73
CA ARG A 283 -8.77 0.03 3.90
C ARG A 283 -9.43 1.41 4.01
N HIS A 284 -10.75 1.50 4.22
CA HIS A 284 -11.44 2.76 4.44
C HIS A 284 -11.04 3.37 5.79
N VAL A 285 -11.05 2.57 6.87
CA VAL A 285 -10.58 3.01 8.20
C VAL A 285 -9.13 3.48 8.15
N GLN A 286 -8.25 2.71 7.50
CA GLN A 286 -6.87 3.11 7.28
C GLN A 286 -6.77 4.44 6.51
N LYS A 287 -7.57 4.61 5.45
CA LYS A 287 -7.59 5.85 4.66
C LYS A 287 -8.07 7.04 5.49
N ALA A 288 -9.10 6.87 6.33
CA ALA A 288 -9.59 7.92 7.23
C ALA A 288 -8.50 8.35 8.23
N ILE A 289 -7.82 7.38 8.86
CA ILE A 289 -6.67 7.65 9.75
C ILE A 289 -5.57 8.40 9.01
N TRP A 290 -5.21 7.92 7.81
CA TRP A 290 -4.18 8.57 6.99
C TRP A 290 -4.58 10.00 6.62
N SER A 291 -5.80 10.23 6.15
CA SER A 291 -6.31 11.57 5.81
C SER A 291 -6.31 12.50 7.03
N PHE A 292 -6.64 11.99 8.22
CA PHE A 292 -6.57 12.75 9.46
C PHE A 292 -5.16 13.26 9.79
N CYS A 293 -4.12 12.52 9.37
CA CYS A 293 -2.73 12.82 9.66
C CYS A 293 -1.98 13.50 8.51
N ALA A 294 -2.33 13.21 7.27
CA ALA A 294 -1.57 13.63 6.10
C ALA A 294 -1.80 15.12 5.81
N GLN A 295 -0.74 15.78 5.32
CA GLN A 295 -0.80 17.18 4.89
C GLN A 295 -1.80 17.40 3.74
N SER A 296 -1.95 16.43 2.86
CA SER A 296 -2.93 16.46 1.77
C SER A 296 -4.35 16.08 2.21
N GLY A 297 -4.55 15.77 3.49
CA GLY A 297 -5.85 15.50 4.10
C GLY A 297 -6.24 16.62 5.05
N PHE A 298 -6.66 16.26 6.27
CA PHE A 298 -7.05 17.20 7.31
C PHE A 298 -5.87 17.81 8.07
N ASP A 299 -4.68 17.18 8.00
CA ASP A 299 -3.44 17.68 8.61
C ASP A 299 -3.52 17.90 10.14
N ILE A 300 -4.44 17.20 10.85
CA ILE A 300 -4.72 17.43 12.28
C ILE A 300 -3.66 16.76 13.17
N CYS A 301 -3.34 15.49 12.88
CA CYS A 301 -2.37 14.70 13.65
C CYS A 301 -1.07 14.49 12.88
N ASN A 302 -0.62 15.47 12.11
CA ASN A 302 0.54 15.33 11.25
C ASN A 302 1.85 15.26 12.05
N GLY A 303 2.47 14.09 12.09
CA GLY A 303 3.76 13.88 12.78
C GLY A 303 4.93 14.71 12.25
N ASN A 304 4.83 15.27 11.05
CA ASN A 304 5.84 16.16 10.49
C ASN A 304 5.64 17.63 10.90
N ARG A 305 4.49 17.98 11.50
CA ARG A 305 4.13 19.36 11.89
C ARG A 305 3.88 19.53 13.38
N ILE A 306 3.65 18.43 14.10
CA ILE A 306 3.50 18.46 15.56
C ILE A 306 4.79 18.04 16.26
N ASP A 307 5.05 18.64 17.41
CA ASP A 307 6.11 18.20 18.32
C ASP A 307 5.64 16.97 19.11
N ASP A 308 6.04 15.79 18.65
CA ASP A 308 5.66 14.49 19.22
C ASP A 308 6.55 14.05 20.40
N THR A 309 7.44 14.92 20.89
CA THR A 309 8.25 14.67 22.09
C THR A 309 7.47 14.95 23.39
N ARG A 310 6.33 15.62 23.28
CA ARG A 310 5.46 15.99 24.40
C ARG A 310 4.02 15.59 24.14
N ARG A 311 3.20 15.62 25.19
CA ARG A 311 1.75 15.42 25.04
C ARG A 311 1.17 16.51 24.14
N CYS A 312 0.31 16.09 23.21
CA CYS A 312 -0.35 17.02 22.30
C CYS A 312 -1.29 17.98 23.07
N GLY A 313 -1.17 19.27 22.78
CA GLY A 313 -2.01 20.34 23.34
C GLY A 313 -3.02 20.93 22.34
N ASN A 314 -3.28 20.25 21.22
CA ASN A 314 -4.24 20.71 20.21
C ASN A 314 -5.69 20.47 20.68
N GLU A 315 -6.21 21.34 21.53
CA GLU A 315 -7.55 21.24 22.12
C GLU A 315 -8.70 21.31 21.09
N THR A 316 -8.44 21.82 19.88
CA THR A 316 -9.43 21.84 18.80
C THR A 316 -9.47 20.54 17.98
N CYS A 317 -8.60 19.57 18.30
CA CYS A 317 -8.64 18.25 17.68
C CYS A 317 -9.98 17.55 18.02
N PRO A 318 -10.74 17.04 17.02
CA PRO A 318 -12.07 16.48 17.25
C PRO A 318 -12.07 15.22 18.11
N VAL A 319 -10.92 14.59 18.31
CA VAL A 319 -10.74 13.42 19.18
C VAL A 319 -9.86 13.70 20.38
N PHE A 320 -9.66 14.97 20.76
CA PHE A 320 -8.73 15.37 21.82
C PHE A 320 -9.01 14.66 23.16
N ASP A 321 -10.27 14.60 23.58
CA ASP A 321 -10.69 14.01 24.86
C ASP A 321 -10.65 12.48 24.86
N LEU A 322 -10.76 11.86 23.69
CA LEU A 322 -10.66 10.42 23.50
C LEU A 322 -9.20 9.95 23.36
N CYS A 323 -8.30 10.86 23.00
CA CYS A 323 -6.91 10.57 22.69
C CYS A 323 -6.03 10.60 23.96
N GLU A 324 -5.24 9.55 24.16
CA GLU A 324 -4.27 9.51 25.26
C GLU A 324 -3.17 10.57 25.13
N ARG A 325 -2.93 11.05 23.90
CA ARG A 325 -1.96 12.10 23.53
C ARG A 325 -0.54 11.71 23.95
N ARG A 326 -0.18 10.45 23.75
CA ARG A 326 1.13 9.92 24.17
C ARG A 326 2.25 10.58 23.35
N PRO A 327 3.34 11.02 24.00
CA PRO A 327 4.56 11.38 23.28
C PRO A 327 5.20 10.12 22.67
N LEU A 328 5.81 10.26 21.49
CA LEU A 328 6.47 9.16 20.75
C LEU A 328 7.96 9.07 21.07
N ARG A 329 8.62 10.22 21.25
CA ARG A 329 10.03 10.29 21.63
C ARG A 329 10.12 10.59 23.12
N ARG A 330 10.90 9.80 23.88
CA ARG A 330 11.26 10.19 25.25
C ARG A 330 12.10 11.47 25.17
N SER A 331 11.78 12.48 25.98
CA SER A 331 12.70 13.58 26.22
C SER A 331 14.01 13.00 26.74
N ASN A 332 15.16 13.48 26.26
CA ASN A 332 16.49 13.02 26.69
C ASN A 332 16.84 13.38 28.16
N ILE A 333 15.84 13.64 29.01
CA ILE A 333 16.02 14.18 30.36
C ILE A 333 16.22 13.04 31.40
N ASP A 334 15.89 11.78 31.09
CA ASP A 334 16.00 10.65 32.04
C ASP A 334 17.24 9.75 31.85
N LYS A 335 18.37 10.28 31.34
CA LYS A 335 19.65 9.54 31.28
C LYS A 335 20.64 9.88 32.40
N SER A 336 20.16 10.41 33.51
CA SER A 336 20.99 10.68 34.69
C SER A 336 20.31 10.19 35.96
N HIS A 337 20.35 8.87 36.19
CA HIS A 337 20.41 8.27 37.52
C HIS A 337 21.07 6.89 37.46
#